data_AF-A0A946KRG0-F1
#
_entry.id   AF-A0A946KRG0-F1
#
_cell.length_a   1.000
_cell.length_b   1.000
_cell.length_c   1.000
_cell.angle_alpha   90.00
_cell.angle_beta   90.00
_cell.angle_gamma   90.00
#
_symmetry.space_group_name_H-M   'P 1'
#
loop_
_entity.id
_entity.type
_entity.pdbx_description
1 polymer ?
#
loop_
_entity_poly.entity_id
_entity_poly.type
_entity_poly.pdbx_seq_one_letter_code
_entity_poly.pdbx_strand_id
1 'polypeptide(L)'
;MPDLNATWGFPTQIRIGAGRISELPQACVAAGMTRPLIVTDPGIAQLPLLGVVQAALAADGITAGVFAEVRANPVGANVDAGVAAYKSGDHNGVVALGGGSALDVGKLVALMAGQTRPLWDFEDIDDWWTRANA
;
A
#
# COMPACT_ATOMS: atom_id res chain seq x y z
N MET A 1 3.68 -0.63 -39.71
CA MET A 1 3.91 -1.41 -38.47
C MET A 1 3.51 -2.84 -38.80
N PRO A 2 4.33 -3.86 -38.54
CA PRO A 2 3.82 -5.23 -38.62
C PRO A 2 2.59 -5.35 -37.70
N ASP A 3 1.62 -6.16 -38.10
CA ASP A 3 0.37 -6.35 -37.36
C ASP A 3 0.66 -6.81 -35.93
N LEU A 4 0.53 -5.91 -34.95
CA LEU A 4 0.72 -6.22 -33.54
C LEU A 4 -0.44 -7.10 -33.07
N ASN A 5 -0.15 -8.37 -32.76
CA ASN A 5 -1.09 -9.29 -32.12
C ASN A 5 -0.67 -9.49 -30.65
N ALA A 6 -1.34 -8.81 -29.72
CA ALA A 6 -1.00 -8.82 -28.30
C ALA A 6 -2.24 -8.82 -27.41
N THR A 7 -2.13 -9.44 -26.23
CA THR A 7 -3.13 -9.36 -25.15
C THR A 7 -2.64 -8.40 -24.07
N TRP A 8 -3.46 -7.39 -23.75
CA TRP A 8 -3.22 -6.48 -22.61
C TRP A 8 -4.20 -6.84 -21.48
N GLY A 9 -3.68 -7.26 -20.34
CA GLY A 9 -4.43 -7.37 -19.09
C GLY A 9 -4.00 -6.31 -18.07
N PHE A 10 -4.95 -5.78 -17.29
CA PHE A 10 -4.65 -5.03 -16.07
C PHE A 10 -5.28 -5.80 -14.90
N PRO A 11 -4.50 -6.62 -14.17
CA PRO A 11 -5.07 -7.55 -13.19
C PRO A 11 -5.67 -6.85 -11.97
N THR A 12 -5.27 -5.60 -11.72
CA THR A 12 -5.75 -4.80 -10.59
C THR A 12 -7.12 -4.20 -10.89
N GLN A 13 -8.12 -4.50 -10.05
CA GLN A 13 -9.42 -3.83 -10.15
C GLN A 13 -9.29 -2.33 -9.86
N ILE A 14 -9.85 -1.49 -10.74
CA ILE A 14 -9.87 -0.04 -10.57
C ILE A 14 -11.32 0.41 -10.32
N ARG A 15 -11.55 1.09 -9.20
CA ARG A 15 -12.86 1.64 -8.80
C ARG A 15 -12.80 3.17 -8.90
N ILE A 16 -13.53 3.76 -9.84
CA ILE A 16 -13.46 5.20 -10.15
C ILE A 16 -14.85 5.82 -10.05
N GLY A 17 -14.94 7.01 -9.47
CA GLY A 17 -16.18 7.78 -9.35
C GLY A 17 -16.33 8.42 -7.97
N ALA A 18 -17.14 9.47 -7.89
CA ALA A 18 -17.48 10.09 -6.62
C ALA A 18 -18.14 9.08 -5.68
N GLY A 19 -17.78 9.10 -4.40
CA GLY A 19 -18.33 8.22 -3.39
C GLY A 19 -17.71 6.82 -3.31
N ARG A 20 -16.91 6.38 -4.30
CA ARG A 20 -16.33 5.02 -4.33
C ARG A 20 -15.40 4.69 -3.15
N ILE A 21 -14.93 5.71 -2.40
CA ILE A 21 -14.15 5.51 -1.17
C ILE A 21 -14.94 4.75 -0.09
N SER A 22 -16.28 4.81 -0.10
CA SER A 22 -17.12 4.03 0.81
C SER A 22 -17.00 2.52 0.58
N GLU A 23 -16.43 2.10 -0.55
CA GLU A 23 -16.27 0.69 -0.89
C GLU A 23 -14.91 0.09 -0.48
N LEU A 24 -14.06 0.92 0.12
CA LEU A 24 -12.74 0.52 0.60
C LEU A 24 -12.81 -0.65 1.60
N PRO A 25 -13.74 -0.69 2.57
CA PRO A 25 -13.85 -1.83 3.48
C PRO A 25 -14.09 -3.16 2.76
N GLN A 26 -14.97 -3.22 1.76
CA GLN A 26 -15.20 -4.46 1.01
C GLN A 26 -13.99 -4.86 0.18
N ALA A 27 -13.20 -3.89 -0.30
CA ALA A 27 -11.93 -4.19 -0.96
C ALA A 27 -10.90 -4.79 0.03
N CYS A 28 -10.83 -4.27 1.26
CA CYS A 28 -10.00 -4.84 2.32
C CYS A 28 -10.45 -6.27 2.69
N VAL A 29 -11.75 -6.51 2.86
CA VAL A 29 -12.29 -7.86 3.13
C VAL A 29 -11.97 -8.82 2.00
N ALA A 30 -12.18 -8.42 0.74
CA ALA A 30 -11.86 -9.25 -0.43
C ALA A 30 -10.36 -9.59 -0.52
N ALA A 31 -9.49 -8.73 0.01
CA ALA A 31 -8.06 -8.95 0.12
C ALA A 31 -7.63 -9.68 1.41
N GLY A 32 -8.57 -10.11 2.27
CA GLY A 32 -8.28 -10.81 3.52
C GLY A 32 -7.72 -9.91 4.63
N MET A 33 -7.84 -8.59 4.51
CA MET A 33 -7.31 -7.64 5.48
C MET A 33 -8.28 -7.46 6.65
N THR A 34 -7.77 -7.54 7.87
CA THR A 34 -8.52 -7.28 9.12
C THR A 34 -7.89 -6.14 9.92
N ARG A 35 -6.60 -5.89 9.70
CA ARG A 35 -5.84 -4.86 10.38
C ARG A 35 -4.82 -4.21 9.45
N PRO A 36 -5.25 -3.44 8.44
CA PRO A 36 -4.33 -2.82 7.50
C PRO A 36 -3.55 -1.66 8.16
N LEU A 37 -2.34 -1.40 7.66
CA LEU A 37 -1.63 -0.14 7.89
C LEU A 37 -2.01 0.85 6.79
N ILE A 38 -2.56 2.00 7.17
CA ILE A 38 -2.76 3.12 6.25
C ILE A 38 -1.42 3.83 6.08
N VAL A 39 -0.88 3.85 4.86
CA VAL A 39 0.37 4.53 4.51
C VAL A 39 0.03 5.82 3.76
N THR A 40 0.44 6.96 4.32
CA THR A 40 0.08 8.28 3.80
C THR A 40 1.15 9.34 4.10
N ASP A 41 0.98 10.54 3.57
CA ASP A 41 1.85 11.69 3.83
C ASP A 41 1.25 12.63 4.91
N PRO A 42 2.06 13.50 5.54
CA PRO A 42 1.59 14.40 6.59
C PRO A 42 0.50 15.38 6.13
N GLY A 43 0.45 15.71 4.84
CA GLY A 43 -0.55 16.61 4.28
C GLY A 43 -1.92 15.95 4.24
N ILE A 44 -2.01 14.74 3.68
CA ILE A 44 -3.24 13.96 3.66
C ILE A 44 -3.69 13.56 5.07
N ALA A 45 -2.75 13.26 5.98
CA ALA A 45 -3.07 12.91 7.36
C ALA A 45 -3.82 14.02 8.13
N GLN A 46 -3.70 15.28 7.70
CA GLN A 46 -4.41 16.42 8.29
C GLN A 46 -5.79 16.66 7.66
N LEU A 47 -6.12 15.97 6.57
CA LEU A 47 -7.40 16.14 5.90
C LEU A 47 -8.51 15.28 6.55
N PRO A 48 -9.77 15.74 6.51
CA PRO A 48 -10.92 14.94 6.96
C PRO A 48 -11.04 13.57 6.29
N LEU A 49 -10.44 13.41 5.09
CA LEU A 49 -10.41 12.16 4.33
C LEU A 49 -9.88 10.98 5.15
N LEU A 50 -8.82 11.17 5.95
CA LEU A 50 -8.26 10.09 6.77
C LEU A 50 -9.30 9.59 7.79
N GLY A 51 -9.98 10.52 8.46
CA GLY A 51 -11.05 10.19 9.41
C GLY A 51 -12.22 9.47 8.76
N VAL A 52 -12.61 9.87 7.55
CA VAL A 52 -13.66 9.18 6.76
C VAL A 52 -13.24 7.74 6.46
N VAL A 53 -11.99 7.53 6.03
CA VAL A 53 -11.45 6.19 5.75
C VAL A 53 -11.42 5.32 7.01
N GLN A 54 -10.89 5.84 8.12
CA GLN A 54 -10.83 5.10 9.38
C GLN A 54 -12.23 4.74 9.90
N ALA A 55 -13.18 5.66 9.83
CA ALA A 55 -14.56 5.41 10.24
C ALA A 55 -15.23 4.34 9.37
N ALA A 56 -15.03 4.38 8.04
CA ALA A 56 -15.57 3.37 7.13
C ALA A 56 -15.01 1.97 7.41
N LEU A 57 -13.69 1.87 7.65
CA LEU A 57 -13.05 0.60 8.01
C LEU A 57 -13.55 0.07 9.35
N ALA A 58 -13.65 0.94 10.37
CA ALA A 58 -14.11 0.56 11.69
C ALA A 58 -15.58 0.08 11.70
N ALA A 59 -16.44 0.65 10.86
CA ALA A 59 -17.83 0.24 10.72
C ALA A 59 -17.98 -1.23 10.25
N ASP A 60 -17.01 -1.75 9.50
CA ASP A 60 -16.94 -3.14 9.05
C ASP A 60 -15.99 -4.00 9.90
N GLY A 61 -15.63 -3.53 11.11
CA GLY A 61 -14.81 -4.28 12.07
C GLY A 61 -13.32 -4.35 11.71
N ILE A 62 -12.85 -3.52 10.78
CA ILE A 62 -11.45 -3.47 10.35
C ILE A 62 -10.71 -2.43 11.18
N THR A 63 -9.71 -2.88 11.95
CA THR A 63 -8.91 -1.99 12.80
C THR A 63 -7.68 -1.48 12.06
N ALA A 64 -7.69 -0.23 11.60
CA ALA A 64 -6.58 0.31 10.82
C ALA A 64 -5.57 1.11 11.67
N GLY A 65 -4.28 0.86 11.46
CA GLY A 65 -3.19 1.74 11.94
C GLY A 65 -2.86 2.82 10.91
N VAL A 66 -2.05 3.80 11.28
CA VAL A 66 -1.62 4.88 10.37
C VAL A 66 -0.12 5.10 10.46
N PHE A 67 0.54 5.14 9.31
CA PHE A 67 1.90 5.64 9.12
C PHE A 67 1.84 6.84 8.17
N ALA A 68 2.11 8.03 8.71
CA ALA A 68 1.91 9.30 8.01
C ALA A 68 3.24 10.02 7.68
N GLU A 69 4.38 9.33 7.73
CA GLU A 69 5.70 9.94 7.55
C GLU A 69 6.25 9.82 6.12
N VAL A 70 5.38 9.54 5.13
CA VAL A 70 5.78 9.51 3.73
C VAL A 70 6.13 10.92 3.26
N ARG A 71 7.29 11.07 2.63
CA ARG A 71 7.76 12.33 2.02
C ARG A 71 7.66 12.25 0.50
N ALA A 72 7.62 13.43 -0.15
CA ALA A 72 7.84 13.52 -1.58
C ALA A 72 9.22 12.96 -1.94
N ASN A 73 9.30 12.16 -3.01
CA ASN A 73 10.51 11.43 -3.42
C ASN A 73 11.09 10.59 -2.24
N PRO A 74 10.34 9.57 -1.80
CA PRO A 74 10.69 8.79 -0.61
C PRO A 74 12.04 8.08 -0.78
N VAL A 75 12.74 7.91 0.33
CA VAL A 75 14.01 7.18 0.40
C VAL A 75 13.83 5.85 1.14
N GLY A 76 14.82 4.97 1.11
CA GLY A 76 14.78 3.67 1.79
C GLY A 76 14.40 3.78 3.27
N ALA A 77 14.87 4.80 3.98
CA ALA A 77 14.52 5.03 5.38
C ALA A 77 13.00 5.26 5.60
N ASN A 78 12.27 5.81 4.62
CA ASN A 78 10.81 5.92 4.72
C ASN A 78 10.14 4.53 4.66
N VAL A 79 10.67 3.63 3.84
CA VAL A 79 10.20 2.25 3.73
C VAL A 79 10.51 1.48 5.02
N ASP A 80 11.75 1.60 5.53
CA ASP A 80 12.16 0.94 6.77
C ASP A 80 11.29 1.35 7.95
N ALA A 81 11.01 2.65 8.09
CA ALA A 81 10.09 3.17 9.11
C ALA A 81 8.65 2.64 8.94
N GLY A 82 8.16 2.58 7.70
CA GLY A 82 6.85 2.01 7.38
C GLY A 82 6.75 0.51 7.68
N VAL A 83 7.80 -0.27 7.41
CA VAL A 83 7.88 -1.70 7.73
C VAL A 83 7.93 -1.91 9.24
N ALA A 84 8.66 -1.06 9.97
CA ALA A 84 8.69 -1.09 11.43
C ALA A 84 7.28 -0.85 12.00
N ALA A 85 6.58 0.18 11.52
CA ALA A 85 5.20 0.48 11.90
C ALA A 85 4.23 -0.68 11.55
N TYR A 86 4.39 -1.26 10.36
CA TYR A 86 3.61 -2.42 9.91
C TYR A 86 3.75 -3.59 10.89
N LYS A 87 4.99 -3.95 11.25
CA LYS A 87 5.27 -5.07 12.14
C LYS A 87 4.86 -4.79 13.58
N SER A 88 5.12 -3.59 14.11
CA SER A 88 4.78 -3.25 15.51
C SER A 88 3.29 -3.21 15.77
N GLY A 89 2.48 -2.90 14.76
CA GLY A 89 1.02 -2.91 14.84
C GLY A 89 0.39 -4.25 14.45
N ASP A 90 1.21 -5.31 14.28
CA ASP A 90 0.94 -6.59 13.60
C ASP A 90 -0.07 -6.49 12.45
N HIS A 91 0.15 -5.53 11.57
CA HIS A 91 -0.71 -5.31 10.42
C HIS A 91 -0.67 -6.52 9.45
N ASN A 92 -1.77 -6.75 8.74
CA ASN A 92 -1.90 -7.85 7.78
C ASN A 92 -2.23 -7.39 6.35
N GLY A 93 -2.09 -6.10 6.09
CA GLY A 93 -2.32 -5.49 4.78
C GLY A 93 -1.91 -4.04 4.77
N VAL A 94 -1.87 -3.43 3.59
CA VAL A 94 -1.54 -2.01 3.42
C VAL A 94 -2.65 -1.32 2.64
N VAL A 95 -3.06 -0.15 3.13
CA VAL A 95 -3.90 0.80 2.40
C VAL A 95 -3.05 2.04 2.12
N ALA A 96 -2.60 2.19 0.88
CA ALA A 96 -1.87 3.39 0.48
C ALA A 96 -2.86 4.51 0.13
N LEU A 97 -2.81 5.62 0.87
CA LEU A 97 -3.71 6.76 0.72
C LEU A 97 -2.90 8.01 0.36
N GLY A 98 -2.99 8.46 -0.89
CA GLY A 98 -2.29 9.65 -1.37
C GLY A 98 -1.86 9.55 -2.82
N GLY A 99 -0.84 10.33 -3.19
CA GLY A 99 -0.23 10.31 -4.53
C GLY A 99 0.80 9.19 -4.73
N GLY A 100 1.61 9.32 -5.79
CA GLY A 100 2.62 8.32 -6.18
C GLY A 100 3.56 7.92 -5.05
N SER A 101 4.07 8.87 -4.26
CA SER A 101 4.97 8.58 -3.14
C SER A 101 4.35 7.69 -2.07
N ALA A 102 3.07 7.91 -1.72
CA ALA A 102 2.37 7.05 -0.76
C ALA A 102 2.09 5.66 -1.33
N LEU A 103 1.75 5.58 -2.62
CA LEU A 103 1.58 4.31 -3.33
C LEU A 103 2.87 3.50 -3.38
N ASP A 104 4.01 4.14 -3.69
CA ASP A 104 5.29 3.46 -3.81
C ASP A 104 5.79 2.99 -2.44
N VAL A 105 5.75 3.84 -1.41
CA VAL A 105 6.08 3.39 -0.05
C VAL A 105 5.13 2.29 0.41
N GLY A 106 3.83 2.41 0.13
CA GLY A 106 2.84 1.39 0.50
C GLY A 106 3.13 0.02 -0.13
N LYS A 107 3.46 -0.02 -1.43
CA LYS A 107 3.87 -1.25 -2.12
C LYS A 107 5.15 -1.82 -1.51
N LEU A 108 6.15 -0.99 -1.25
CA LEU A 108 7.42 -1.44 -0.70
C LEU A 108 7.26 -1.94 0.74
N VAL A 109 6.43 -1.30 1.56
CA VAL A 109 6.09 -1.80 2.90
C VAL A 109 5.42 -3.17 2.81
N ALA A 110 4.44 -3.34 1.92
CA ALA A 110 3.74 -4.62 1.72
C ALA A 110 4.70 -5.73 1.27
N LEU A 111 5.61 -5.45 0.33
CA LEU A 111 6.64 -6.38 -0.11
C LEU A 111 7.60 -6.73 1.05
N MET A 112 8.20 -5.70 1.64
CA MET A 112 9.29 -5.82 2.63
C MET A 112 8.84 -6.37 3.98
N ALA A 113 7.54 -6.35 4.28
CA ALA A 113 6.99 -6.99 5.48
C ALA A 113 7.36 -8.49 5.58
N GLY A 114 7.40 -9.19 4.44
CA GLY A 114 7.76 -10.62 4.35
C GLY A 114 9.23 -10.91 4.02
N GLN A 115 10.05 -9.87 3.81
CA GLN A 115 11.44 -10.06 3.36
C GLN A 115 12.42 -10.15 4.52
N THR A 116 13.48 -10.92 4.30
CA THR A 116 14.63 -11.07 5.22
C THR A 116 15.89 -10.38 4.70
N ARG A 117 15.86 -9.87 3.46
CA ARG A 117 16.93 -9.13 2.79
C ARG A 117 16.65 -7.63 2.81
N PRO A 118 17.68 -6.77 2.63
CA PRO A 118 17.48 -5.32 2.51
C PRO A 118 16.69 -4.97 1.24
N LEU A 119 15.98 -3.83 1.26
CA LEU A 119 15.17 -3.35 0.12
C LEU A 119 15.95 -3.34 -1.20
N TRP A 120 17.21 -2.88 -1.15
CA TRP A 120 18.05 -2.72 -2.33
C TRP A 120 18.48 -4.05 -2.96
N ASP A 121 18.32 -5.19 -2.29
CA ASP A 121 18.52 -6.51 -2.90
C ASP A 121 17.44 -6.87 -3.94
N PHE A 122 16.40 -6.04 -4.07
CA PHE A 122 15.25 -6.23 -4.96
C PHE A 122 15.12 -5.13 -6.03
N GLU A 123 16.18 -4.36 -6.25
CA GLU A 123 16.23 -3.41 -7.36
C GLU A 123 16.11 -4.12 -8.71
N ASP A 124 15.70 -3.40 -9.75
CA ASP A 124 15.55 -3.90 -11.12
C ASP A 124 16.92 -4.13 -11.79
N ILE A 125 17.62 -5.14 -11.30
CA ILE A 125 18.93 -5.60 -11.78
C ILE A 125 18.78 -7.09 -12.09
N ASP A 126 19.04 -7.48 -13.34
CA ASP A 126 19.01 -8.88 -13.81
C ASP A 126 17.78 -9.67 -13.32
N ASP A 127 18.00 -10.65 -12.45
CA ASP A 127 17.01 -11.55 -11.86
C ASP A 127 16.79 -11.32 -10.36
N TRP A 128 17.15 -10.14 -9.83
CA TRP A 128 17.12 -9.86 -8.39
C TRP A 128 15.72 -9.99 -7.79
N TRP A 129 14.67 -9.86 -8.61
CA TRP A 129 13.29 -10.14 -8.22
C TRP A 129 13.08 -11.58 -7.71
N THR A 130 13.90 -12.55 -8.15
CA THR A 130 13.84 -13.96 -7.70
C THR A 130 14.32 -14.16 -6.26
N ARG A 131 14.95 -13.15 -5.66
CA ARG A 131 15.46 -13.19 -4.29
C ARG A 131 14.35 -12.99 -3.25
N ALA A 132 13.16 -12.58 -3.67
CA ALA A 132 12.03 -12.31 -2.78
C ALA A 132 11.49 -13.61 -2.20
N ASN A 133 11.22 -13.59 -0.90
CA ASN A 133 10.48 -14.65 -0.24
C ASN A 133 9.04 -14.69 -0.78
N ALA A 134 8.52 -15.91 -0.93
CA ALA A 134 7.15 -16.18 -1.35
C ALA A 134 6.11 -15.85 -0.27
#